data_AF-A0ABD1V7G9-F1
#
_entry.id   AF-A0ABD1V7G9-F1
#
_cell.length_a   1.000
_cell.length_b   1.000
_cell.length_c   1.000
_cell.angle_alpha   90.00
_cell.angle_beta   90.00
_cell.angle_gamma   90.00
#
_symmetry.space_group_name_H-M   'P 1'
#
loop_
_entity.id
_entity.type
_entity.pdbx_description
1 polymer ?
#
loop_
_entity_poly.entity_id
_entity_poly.type
_entity_poly.pdbx_seq_one_letter_code
_entity_poly.pdbx_strand_id
1 'polypeptide(L)'
;MKFGKSLNNQIDETLPEWRDKFLSYKELKKRLKLIEPKGPSSSAGEEASAKKRQKVDGGGEREAMTEAEADFVKLLEDELEKFNAFFVEKEEEYIIRLKELQDRVAKAKDWNDETIKIRKEIVDFHGEMVLLENYSALNYTGLAKILKKYDKRTGALLRLPFIQKVVQQPFFYN
;
A
#
# COMPACT_ATOMS: atom_id res chain seq x y z
N MET A 1 16.48 5.45 -8.23
CA MET A 1 15.27 5.29 -9.07
C MET A 1 14.14 6.23 -8.62
N LYS A 2 13.34 6.76 -9.56
CA LYS A 2 12.20 7.67 -9.28
C LYS A 2 10.89 6.86 -9.12
N PHE A 3 10.74 6.12 -8.01
CA PHE A 3 9.56 5.27 -7.76
C PHE A 3 8.22 5.96 -8.02
N GLY A 4 8.05 7.19 -7.53
CA GLY A 4 6.78 7.92 -7.73
C GLY A 4 6.48 8.32 -9.18
N LYS A 5 7.47 8.33 -10.09
CA LYS A 5 7.20 8.47 -11.53
C LYS A 5 6.81 7.12 -12.14
N SER A 6 7.54 6.06 -11.79
CA SER A 6 7.25 4.70 -12.23
C SER A 6 5.84 4.26 -11.84
N LEU A 7 5.43 4.52 -10.59
CA LEU A 7 4.10 4.21 -10.09
C LEU A 7 3.02 4.96 -10.88
N ASN A 8 3.19 6.26 -11.09
CA ASN A 8 2.22 7.07 -11.83
C ASN A 8 2.08 6.60 -13.28
N ASN A 9 3.19 6.33 -13.96
CA ASN A 9 3.16 5.83 -15.33
C ASN A 9 2.46 4.45 -15.42
N GLN A 10 2.79 3.53 -14.50
CA GLN A 10 2.17 2.21 -14.48
C GLN A 10 0.65 2.32 -14.24
N ILE A 11 0.20 3.20 -13.35
CA ILE A 11 -1.23 3.47 -13.13
C ILE A 11 -1.87 4.05 -14.39
N ASP A 12 -1.25 5.06 -15.01
CA ASP A 12 -1.79 5.73 -16.20
C ASP A 12 -1.87 4.75 -17.41
N GLU A 13 -0.95 3.78 -17.52
CA GLU A 13 -0.91 2.79 -18.61
C GLU A 13 -1.87 1.62 -18.41
N THR A 14 -2.08 1.16 -17.17
CA THR A 14 -2.81 -0.08 -16.89
C THR A 14 -4.20 0.14 -16.30
N LEU A 15 -4.39 1.21 -15.54
CA LEU A 15 -5.56 1.43 -14.68
C LEU A 15 -5.91 2.92 -14.55
N PRO A 16 -6.17 3.61 -15.68
CA PRO A 16 -6.45 5.06 -15.66
C PRO A 16 -7.68 5.41 -14.81
N GLU A 17 -8.68 4.52 -14.74
CA GLU A 17 -9.92 4.72 -13.99
C GLU A 17 -9.73 4.66 -12.47
N TRP A 18 -8.70 3.96 -11.98
CA TRP A 18 -8.46 3.78 -10.54
C TRP A 18 -7.44 4.77 -9.98
N ARG A 19 -7.02 5.74 -10.78
CA ARG A 19 -5.86 6.61 -10.51
C ARG A 19 -5.97 7.38 -9.19
N ASP A 20 -7.15 7.88 -8.86
CA ASP A 20 -7.46 8.59 -7.62
C ASP A 20 -7.51 7.66 -6.39
N LYS A 21 -7.74 6.36 -6.62
CA LYS A 21 -7.79 5.31 -5.59
C LYS A 21 -6.40 4.84 -5.17
N PHE A 22 -5.36 5.09 -5.95
CA PHE A 22 -3.97 4.76 -5.59
C PHE A 22 -3.36 5.73 -4.58
N LEU A 23 -2.25 5.31 -3.97
CA LEU A 23 -1.48 6.10 -3.02
C LEU A 23 -1.09 7.47 -3.58
N SER A 24 -1.48 8.52 -2.86
CA SER A 24 -1.11 9.92 -3.13
C SER A 24 0.37 10.18 -2.78
N TYR A 25 1.30 9.43 -3.38
CA TYR A 25 2.72 9.42 -3.04
C TYR A 25 3.39 10.80 -3.19
N LYS A 26 2.88 11.64 -4.11
CA LYS A 26 3.35 13.02 -4.28
C LYS A 26 2.97 13.89 -3.09
N GLU A 27 1.76 13.75 -2.56
CA GLU A 27 1.26 14.55 -1.44
C GLU A 27 1.92 14.14 -0.13
N LEU A 28 2.00 12.84 0.15
CA LEU A 28 2.75 12.32 1.28
C LEU A 28 4.22 12.77 1.29
N LYS A 29 4.85 12.82 0.11
CA LYS A 29 6.20 13.38 -0.02
C LYS A 29 6.29 14.88 0.30
N LYS A 30 5.25 15.67 0.00
CA LYS A 30 5.22 17.09 0.34
C LYS A 30 5.07 17.26 1.84
N ARG A 31 4.11 16.55 2.47
CA ARG A 31 3.93 16.56 3.93
C ARG A 31 5.19 16.14 4.67
N LEU A 32 5.85 15.08 4.20
CA LEU A 32 7.12 14.64 4.76
C LEU A 32 8.24 15.70 4.70
N LYS A 33 8.21 16.61 3.71
CA LYS A 33 9.21 17.68 3.61
C LYS A 33 9.03 18.77 4.67
N LEU A 34 7.83 18.89 5.25
CA LEU A 34 7.53 19.84 6.31
C LEU A 34 8.04 19.36 7.67
N ILE A 35 8.30 18.06 7.81
CA ILE A 35 8.88 17.50 9.02
C ILE A 35 10.37 17.83 9.07
N GLU A 36 10.79 18.47 10.15
CA GLU A 36 12.20 18.79 10.37
C GLU A 36 13.02 17.49 10.48
N PRO A 37 14.17 17.40 9.79
CA PRO A 37 15.08 16.30 10.02
C PRO A 37 15.64 16.43 11.45
N LYS A 38 15.56 15.37 12.25
CA LYS A 38 16.35 15.32 13.48
C LYS A 38 17.82 15.38 13.06
N GLY A 39 18.57 16.31 13.68
CA GLY A 39 19.98 16.53 13.41
C GLY A 39 20.78 15.22 13.49
N PRO A 40 21.99 15.17 12.91
CA PRO A 40 22.71 13.92 12.73
C PRO A 40 22.95 13.22 14.07
N SER A 41 22.23 12.12 14.32
CA SER A 41 22.75 11.06 15.17
C SER A 41 23.99 10.53 14.45
N SER A 42 25.16 10.80 15.01
CA SER A 42 26.46 10.32 14.57
C SER A 42 26.43 8.79 14.34
N SER A 43 26.25 8.38 13.09
CA SER A 43 26.55 7.02 12.65
C SER A 43 27.39 7.09 11.38
N ALA A 44 28.61 7.59 11.52
CA ALA A 44 29.66 7.49 10.51
C ALA A 44 30.98 7.15 11.23
N GLY A 45 31.46 5.92 11.01
CA GLY A 45 32.84 5.49 11.26
C GLY A 45 33.11 4.83 12.61
N GLU A 46 33.19 3.50 12.63
CA GLU A 46 34.43 2.73 12.90
C GLU A 46 34.11 1.26 13.14
N GLU A 47 34.40 0.43 12.13
CA GLU A 47 34.67 -0.99 12.32
C GLU A 47 36.01 -1.14 13.03
N ALA A 48 36.00 -1.37 14.35
CA ALA A 48 37.08 -2.06 15.05
C ALA A 48 36.62 -2.57 16.44
N SER A 49 36.60 -3.89 16.57
CA SER A 49 36.93 -4.67 17.79
C SER A 49 36.12 -4.50 19.10
N ALA A 50 35.37 -5.57 19.40
CA ALA A 50 35.30 -6.31 20.67
C ALA A 50 35.02 -5.60 22.01
N LYS A 51 33.90 -6.04 22.62
CA LYS A 51 33.60 -6.16 24.07
C LYS A 51 33.57 -4.87 24.91
N LYS A 52 32.36 -4.38 25.21
CA LYS A 52 31.95 -4.11 26.60
C LYS A 52 30.42 -4.02 26.72
N ARG A 53 29.87 -4.83 27.63
CA ARG A 53 28.51 -4.70 28.13
C ARG A 53 28.37 -3.35 28.84
N GLN A 54 27.35 -2.57 28.49
CA GLN A 54 26.86 -1.52 29.37
C GLN A 54 25.34 -1.45 29.23
N LYS A 55 24.66 -1.75 30.35
CA LYS A 55 23.24 -1.46 30.54
C LYS A 55 23.03 0.03 30.28
N VAL A 56 22.11 0.38 29.39
CA VAL A 56 21.50 1.70 29.35
C VAL A 56 20.04 1.48 29.69
N ASP A 57 19.78 1.61 31.00
CA ASP A 57 18.52 2.15 31.47
C ASP A 57 18.34 3.53 30.85
N GLY A 58 17.19 3.74 30.23
CA GLY A 58 16.94 4.89 29.39
C GLY A 58 15.48 4.93 29.04
N GLY A 59 14.66 5.25 30.05
CA GLY A 59 13.30 5.72 29.84
C GLY A 59 13.33 6.88 28.86
N GLY A 60 13.18 6.56 27.57
CA GLY A 60 13.04 7.54 26.52
C GLY A 60 11.72 8.25 26.77
N GLU A 61 11.80 9.50 27.21
CA GLU A 61 10.72 10.46 27.08
C GLU A 61 10.20 10.31 25.64
N ARG A 62 8.93 9.92 25.49
CA ARG A 62 8.26 10.03 24.19
C ARG A 62 8.24 11.51 23.89
N GLU A 63 9.23 11.99 23.15
CA GLU A 63 9.20 13.33 22.58
C GLU A 63 7.83 13.52 21.93
N ALA A 64 7.13 14.57 22.36
CA ALA A 64 5.78 14.85 21.88
C ALA A 64 5.81 14.92 20.35
N MET A 65 4.93 14.14 19.71
CA MET A 65 4.78 14.13 18.26
C MET A 65 4.48 15.54 17.78
N THR A 66 5.25 16.04 16.81
CA THR A 66 5.03 17.37 16.25
C THR A 66 3.72 17.40 15.45
N GLU A 67 3.12 18.59 15.29
CA GLU A 67 1.91 18.76 14.48
C GLU A 67 2.12 18.27 13.03
N ALA A 68 3.30 18.51 12.46
CA ALA A 68 3.66 18.03 11.12
C ALA A 68 3.77 16.50 11.02
N GLU A 69 4.26 15.84 12.07
CA GLU A 69 4.27 14.37 12.14
C GLU A 69 2.84 13.82 12.29
N ALA A 70 2.02 14.43 13.14
CA ALA A 70 0.63 14.04 13.34
C ALA A 70 -0.17 14.14 12.04
N ASP A 71 0.00 15.24 11.30
CA ASP A 71 -0.57 15.45 9.97
C ASP A 71 -0.13 14.39 8.95
N PHE A 72 1.14 13.99 8.98
CA PHE A 72 1.65 12.96 8.09
C PHE A 72 1.05 11.58 8.40
N VAL A 73 0.94 11.23 9.69
CA VAL A 73 0.31 9.97 10.12
C VAL A 73 -1.17 9.97 9.79
N LYS A 74 -1.89 11.07 10.03
CA LYS A 74 -3.29 11.21 9.64
C LYS A 74 -3.46 10.98 8.14
N LEU A 75 -2.62 11.58 7.29
CA LEU A 75 -2.68 11.35 5.86
C LEU A 75 -2.38 9.90 5.46
N LEU A 76 -1.52 9.19 6.19
CA LEU A 76 -1.31 7.75 5.96
C LEU A 76 -2.55 6.92 6.32
N GLU A 77 -3.24 7.27 7.40
CA GLU A 77 -4.48 6.62 7.83
C GLU A 77 -5.62 6.89 6.82
N ASP A 78 -5.78 8.13 6.35
CA ASP A 78 -6.77 8.50 5.34
C ASP A 78 -6.51 7.73 4.02
N GLU A 79 -5.24 7.59 3.60
CA GLU A 79 -4.89 6.80 2.43
C GLU A 79 -5.17 5.30 2.63
N LEU A 80 -4.97 4.78 3.85
CA LEU A 80 -5.27 3.38 4.18
C LEU A 80 -6.77 3.09 4.13
N GLU A 81 -7.59 3.97 4.71
CA GLU A 81 -9.04 3.89 4.66
C GLU A 81 -9.55 3.94 3.21
N LYS A 82 -9.00 4.84 2.39
CA LYS A 82 -9.29 4.90 0.95
C LYS A 82 -9.01 3.57 0.25
N PHE A 83 -7.90 2.91 0.55
CA PHE A 83 -7.56 1.62 -0.06
C PHE A 83 -8.55 0.54 0.34
N ASN A 84 -8.89 0.47 1.61
CA ASN A 84 -9.85 -0.50 2.14
C ASN A 84 -11.24 -0.29 1.53
N ALA A 85 -11.72 0.94 1.49
CA ALA A 85 -13.03 1.27 0.93
C ALA A 85 -13.12 0.85 -0.54
N PHE A 86 -12.14 1.22 -1.36
CA PHE A 86 -12.12 0.85 -2.77
C PHE A 86 -11.98 -0.66 -2.99
N PHE A 87 -11.12 -1.32 -2.21
CA PHE A 87 -10.91 -2.76 -2.36
C PHE A 87 -12.16 -3.57 -2.01
N VAL A 88 -12.80 -3.26 -0.88
CA VAL A 88 -14.03 -3.96 -0.45
C VAL A 88 -15.15 -3.72 -1.44
N GLU A 89 -15.33 -2.50 -1.94
CA GLU A 89 -16.32 -2.21 -2.99
C GLU A 89 -16.09 -3.07 -4.24
N LYS A 90 -14.83 -3.19 -4.70
CA LYS A 90 -14.48 -4.02 -5.86
C LYS A 90 -14.63 -5.52 -5.59
N GLU A 91 -14.27 -5.97 -4.39
CA GLU A 91 -14.43 -7.36 -3.98
C GLU A 91 -15.91 -7.76 -3.98
N GLU A 92 -16.79 -6.91 -3.45
CA GLU A 92 -18.24 -7.14 -3.48
C GLU A 92 -18.78 -7.23 -4.92
N GLU A 93 -18.39 -6.31 -5.80
CA GLU A 93 -18.73 -6.37 -7.24
C GLU A 93 -18.28 -7.70 -7.86
N TYR A 94 -17.07 -8.16 -7.54
CA TYR A 94 -16.51 -9.39 -8.09
C TYR A 94 -17.20 -10.63 -7.56
N ILE A 95 -17.59 -10.67 -6.28
CA ILE A 95 -18.36 -11.78 -5.70
C ILE A 95 -19.71 -11.92 -6.41
N ILE A 96 -20.40 -10.81 -6.65
CA ILE A 96 -21.68 -10.80 -7.36
C ILE A 96 -21.50 -11.32 -8.79
N ARG A 97 -20.53 -10.77 -9.53
CA ARG A 97 -20.25 -11.17 -10.91
C ARG A 97 -19.83 -12.63 -11.04
N LEU A 98 -19.03 -13.14 -10.10
CA LEU A 98 -18.64 -14.55 -10.06
C LEU A 98 -19.86 -15.45 -9.92
N LYS A 99 -20.80 -15.10 -9.02
CA LYS A 99 -22.03 -15.87 -8.83
C LYS A 99 -22.89 -15.88 -10.09
N GLU A 100 -23.06 -14.74 -10.75
CA GLU A 100 -23.80 -14.63 -12.01
C GLU A 100 -23.16 -15.46 -13.14
N LEU A 101 -21.83 -15.42 -13.25
CA LEU A 101 -21.07 -16.24 -14.20
C LEU A 101 -21.24 -17.73 -13.92
N GLN A 102 -21.16 -18.15 -12.65
CA GLN A 102 -21.38 -19.55 -12.25
C GLN A 102 -22.80 -20.03 -12.63
N ASP A 103 -23.82 -19.21 -12.37
CA ASP A 103 -25.20 -19.54 -12.73
C ASP A 103 -25.40 -19.68 -14.24
N ARG A 104 -24.74 -18.83 -15.04
CA ARG A 104 -24.76 -18.91 -16.51
C ARG A 104 -24.05 -20.14 -17.03
N VAL A 105 -22.88 -20.46 -16.47
CA VAL A 105 -22.15 -21.70 -16.79
C VAL A 105 -23.01 -22.92 -16.49
N ALA A 106 -23.69 -22.96 -15.33
CA ALA A 106 -24.53 -24.08 -14.94
C ALA A 106 -25.76 -24.28 -15.84
N LYS A 107 -26.28 -23.20 -16.44
CA LYS A 107 -27.43 -23.25 -17.37
C LYS A 107 -27.02 -23.59 -18.80
N ALA A 108 -25.76 -23.41 -19.17
CA ALA A 108 -25.26 -23.72 -20.50
C ALA A 108 -25.20 -25.25 -20.71
N LYS A 109 -26.07 -25.78 -21.57
CA LYS A 109 -26.20 -27.24 -21.80
C LYS A 109 -25.36 -27.77 -22.97
N ASP A 110 -24.90 -26.90 -23.88
CA ASP A 110 -24.16 -27.31 -25.09
C ASP A 110 -22.98 -26.37 -25.40
N TRP A 111 -21.98 -26.90 -26.11
CA TRP A 111 -20.92 -26.11 -26.72
C TRP A 111 -21.46 -25.35 -27.93
N ASN A 112 -22.04 -24.17 -27.66
CA ASN A 112 -22.55 -23.23 -28.65
C ASN A 112 -21.87 -21.86 -28.50
N ASP A 113 -22.29 -20.88 -29.31
CA ASP A 113 -21.78 -19.51 -29.26
C ASP A 113 -21.91 -18.86 -27.87
N GLU A 114 -22.90 -19.25 -27.06
CA GLU A 114 -23.07 -18.75 -25.69
C GLU A 114 -21.96 -19.27 -24.77
N THR A 115 -21.58 -20.54 -24.89
CA THR A 115 -20.44 -21.11 -24.14
C THR A 115 -19.12 -20.43 -24.50
N ILE A 116 -18.91 -20.01 -25.76
CA ILE A 116 -17.71 -19.25 -26.17
C ILE A 116 -17.72 -17.86 -25.54
N LYS A 117 -18.87 -17.17 -25.51
CA LYS A 117 -19.01 -15.85 -24.87
C LYS A 117 -18.72 -15.93 -23.37
N ILE A 118 -19.31 -16.91 -22.69
CA ILE A 118 -19.08 -17.13 -21.24
C ILE A 118 -17.59 -17.35 -20.96
N ARG A 119 -16.89 -18.14 -21.77
CA ARG A 119 -15.44 -18.35 -21.61
C ARG A 119 -14.64 -17.06 -21.75
N LYS A 120 -14.97 -16.23 -22.74
CA LYS A 120 -14.31 -14.94 -22.92
C LYS A 120 -14.53 -14.05 -21.69
N GLU A 121 -15.76 -13.99 -21.20
CA GLU A 121 -16.12 -13.20 -20.04
C GLU A 121 -15.42 -13.66 -18.76
N ILE A 122 -15.21 -14.98 -18.59
CA ILE A 122 -14.40 -15.53 -17.49
C ILE A 122 -12.95 -15.06 -17.58
N VAL A 123 -12.35 -15.04 -18.78
CA VAL A 123 -10.98 -14.58 -18.98
C VAL A 123 -10.87 -13.07 -18.70
N ASP A 124 -11.82 -12.28 -19.20
CA ASP A 124 -11.87 -10.83 -18.96
C ASP A 124 -12.03 -10.55 -17.45
N PHE A 125 -12.94 -11.26 -16.78
CA PHE A 125 -13.15 -11.17 -15.33
C PHE A 125 -11.91 -11.58 -14.52
N HIS A 126 -11.19 -12.62 -14.94
CA HIS A 126 -9.91 -12.97 -14.33
C HIS A 126 -8.88 -11.85 -14.48
N GLY A 127 -8.80 -11.22 -15.65
CA GLY A 127 -7.95 -10.04 -15.86
C GLY A 127 -8.28 -8.91 -14.87
N GLU A 128 -9.56 -8.62 -14.64
CA GLU A 128 -10.01 -7.64 -13.66
C GLU A 128 -9.62 -8.00 -12.21
N MET A 129 -9.68 -9.27 -11.82
CA MET A 129 -9.20 -9.73 -10.51
C MET A 129 -7.69 -9.53 -10.34
N VAL A 130 -6.90 -9.90 -11.37
CA VAL A 130 -5.43 -9.69 -11.36
C VAL A 130 -5.09 -8.20 -11.24
N LEU A 131 -5.88 -7.33 -11.86
CA LEU A 131 -5.70 -5.87 -11.72
C LEU A 131 -5.92 -5.40 -10.28
N LEU A 132 -6.90 -5.96 -9.56
CA LEU A 132 -7.15 -5.65 -8.15
C LEU A 132 -6.02 -6.16 -7.25
N GLU A 133 -5.46 -7.34 -7.51
CA GLU A 133 -4.25 -7.82 -6.80
C GLU A 133 -3.05 -6.89 -7.03
N ASN A 134 -2.85 -6.44 -8.28
CA ASN A 134 -1.79 -5.49 -8.61
C ASN A 134 -2.01 -4.13 -7.92
N TYR A 135 -3.26 -3.67 -7.79
CA TYR A 135 -3.62 -2.50 -7.00
C TYR A 135 -3.12 -2.63 -5.55
N SER A 136 -3.41 -3.75 -4.88
CA SER A 136 -2.95 -4.03 -3.52
C SER A 136 -1.43 -4.03 -3.40
N ALA A 137 -0.74 -4.73 -4.31
CA ALA A 137 0.72 -4.84 -4.33
C ALA A 137 1.42 -3.48 -4.52
N LEU A 138 0.91 -2.64 -5.43
CA LEU A 138 1.45 -1.32 -5.71
C LEU A 138 1.25 -0.35 -4.53
N ASN A 139 0.05 -0.33 -3.94
CA ASN A 139 -0.24 0.52 -2.78
C ASN A 139 0.58 0.11 -1.55
N TYR A 140 0.67 -1.19 -1.28
CA TYR A 140 1.56 -1.72 -0.23
C TYR A 140 3.02 -1.31 -0.44
N THR A 141 3.54 -1.47 -1.66
CA THR A 141 4.91 -1.07 -2.01
C THR A 141 5.11 0.43 -1.82
N GLY A 142 4.11 1.24 -2.19
CA GLY A 142 4.10 2.68 -1.98
C GLY A 142 4.17 3.07 -0.51
N LEU A 143 3.34 2.47 0.34
CA LEU A 143 3.34 2.64 1.79
C LEU A 143 4.70 2.26 2.39
N ALA A 144 5.22 1.08 2.06
CA ALA A 144 6.52 0.63 2.57
C ALA A 144 7.66 1.60 2.18
N LYS A 145 7.63 2.18 0.98
CA LYS A 145 8.64 3.13 0.51
C LYS A 145 8.50 4.50 1.17
N ILE A 146 7.29 5.02 1.37
CA ILE A 146 7.11 6.32 2.03
C ILE A 146 7.43 6.24 3.52
N LEU A 147 7.03 5.15 4.20
CA LEU A 147 7.38 4.89 5.60
C LEU A 147 8.89 4.74 5.78
N LYS A 148 9.58 3.99 4.89
CA LYS A 148 11.06 3.92 4.89
C LYS A 148 11.69 5.30 4.70
N LYS A 149 11.04 6.22 3.97
CA LYS A 149 11.53 7.58 3.80
C LYS A 149 11.28 8.43 5.05
N TYR A 150 10.16 8.24 5.73
CA TYR A 150 9.85 8.86 7.01
C TYR A 150 10.91 8.50 8.05
N ASP A 151 11.11 7.21 8.33
CA ASP A 151 12.09 6.74 9.33
C ASP A 151 13.51 7.28 9.04
N LYS A 152 13.92 7.30 7.76
CA LYS A 152 15.22 7.85 7.36
C LYS A 152 15.39 9.34 7.60
N ARG A 153 14.29 10.10 7.59
CA ARG A 153 14.31 11.56 7.73
C ARG A 153 14.19 11.98 9.19
N THR A 154 13.33 11.30 9.95
CA THR A 154 13.00 11.67 11.33
C THR A 154 13.82 10.89 12.36
N GLY A 155 14.44 9.77 11.97
CA GLY A 155 15.08 8.84 12.91
C GLY A 155 14.07 8.01 13.72
N ALA A 156 12.77 8.19 13.51
CA ALA A 156 11.73 7.41 14.17
C ALA A 156 11.60 6.00 13.58
N LEU A 157 10.87 5.13 14.29
CA LEU A 157 10.63 3.74 13.91
C LEU A 157 9.13 3.51 13.61
N LEU A 158 8.56 4.30 12.70
CA LEU A 158 7.13 4.23 12.37
C LEU A 158 6.82 3.10 11.38
N ARG A 159 7.77 2.76 10.50
CA ARG A 159 7.51 1.79 9.42
C ARG A 159 7.06 0.43 9.93
N LEU A 160 7.75 -0.14 10.92
CA LEU A 160 7.46 -1.48 11.40
C LEU A 160 6.03 -1.61 11.96
N PRO A 161 5.61 -0.81 12.96
CA PRO A 161 4.26 -0.91 13.50
C PRO A 161 3.18 -0.58 12.46
N PHE A 162 3.43 0.39 11.57
CA PHE A 162 2.46 0.72 10.52
C PHE A 162 2.31 -0.41 9.49
N ILE A 163 3.40 -1.07 9.08
CA ILE A 163 3.32 -2.22 8.17
C ILE A 163 2.62 -3.41 8.83
N GLN A 164 2.87 -3.66 10.12
CA GLN A 164 2.14 -4.70 10.86
C GLN A 164 0.63 -4.45 10.89
N LYS A 165 0.21 -3.19 10.99
CA LYS A 165 -1.20 -2.80 10.84
C LYS A 165 -1.69 -3.07 9.42
N VAL A 166 -0.94 -2.62 8.41
CA VAL A 166 -1.29 -2.73 6.99
C VAL A 166 -1.53 -4.18 6.56
N VAL A 167 -0.73 -5.13 7.02
CA VAL A 167 -0.88 -6.55 6.62
C VAL A 167 -2.15 -7.21 7.16
N GLN A 168 -2.87 -6.56 8.06
CA GLN A 168 -4.15 -7.01 8.61
C GLN A 168 -5.34 -6.26 7.99
N GLN A 169 -5.09 -5.40 6.99
CA GLN A 169 -6.14 -4.59 6.37
C GLN A 169 -6.78 -5.32 5.19
N PRO A 170 -8.08 -5.10 4.92
CA PRO A 170 -8.80 -5.72 3.82
C PRO A 170 -8.09 -5.61 2.47
N PHE A 171 -7.53 -4.44 2.13
CA PHE A 171 -6.85 -4.28 0.82
C PHE A 171 -5.58 -5.13 0.67
N PHE A 172 -5.04 -5.71 1.75
CA PHE A 172 -3.83 -6.52 1.74
C PHE A 172 -4.08 -7.99 2.10
N TYR A 173 -5.03 -8.25 2.99
CA TYR A 173 -5.34 -9.60 3.46
C TYR A 173 -6.12 -10.34 2.38
N ASN A 174 -5.52 -11.41 1.82
CA ASN A 174 -6.16 -12.36 0.92
C ASN A 174 -6.38 -13.69 1.66
#